data_AF-A0A7Y4VYU1-F1
#
_entry.id   AF-A0A7Y4VYU1-F1
#
_cell.length_a   1.000
_cell.length_b   1.000
_cell.length_c   1.000
_cell.angle_alpha   90.00
_cell.angle_beta   90.00
_cell.angle_gamma   90.00
#
_symmetry.space_group_name_H-M   'P 1'
#
loop_
_entity.id
_entity.type
_entity.pdbx_description
1 polymer ?
#
loop_
_entity_poly.entity_id
_entity_poly.type
_entity_poly.pdbx_seq_one_letter_code
_entity_poly.pdbx_strand_id
1 'polypeptide(L)'
;MTDWLLTYLVHSTVLLGVAWLGARHLASHRAREVLWKTAMFGGFITATGQLVLQRTPLAGPVVVAPASFAAGPVRSPAPEADPDNPALAEAPLEKPAAPPTASPFAPLGDADLLVPAWLLGASTLLAIYLTRRIRFARRIAGRVPVADGPVTEMLRELEGRSGLANVRLTAHDSLPSPVALGAREIVVPEAALVDLDQGQQRSMLAHELAHLARKDPAWLTAACVAECIGFAQPLNRLARRRMQESAEYLCDEWAVGHTGSGVLLAKCLAKVAEWLESTPATLPVAGMAESRSHLVERVRRLLADAPFPTAPARRTLLVASISLLLLTLVAIPGVSFARHQSADTGSGKSKAEWPESKDGKDAKSANAGLRETADSNRAIVQALIGALKDSNVEVRRAAVNSLGRFEDRTAAAALRETLRDADAEVRKSAAEALGDMQDNASADAIAALLKDPNVEVRAQAIESLTDLDLVTPPAGLIDALRDVNAEVRHQAAHAVGHFEDARAVPALKLLLDDPVADVREAAVEALAEIRNEAAIEAIIGALKSKDPKVRQAAAEALGKH
;
A
#
# COMPACT_ATOMS: atom_id res chain seq x y z
N MET A 1 24.74 17.84 4.67
CA MET A 1 23.34 17.52 5.06
C MET A 1 22.54 17.06 3.85
N THR A 2 22.58 17.79 2.73
CA THR A 2 22.07 17.35 1.42
C THR A 2 22.58 15.95 1.03
N ASP A 3 23.90 15.73 1.10
CA ASP A 3 24.51 14.43 0.76
C ASP A 3 24.04 13.29 1.68
N TRP A 4 23.81 13.60 2.96
CA TRP A 4 23.26 12.64 3.91
C TRP A 4 21.82 12.27 3.57
N LEU A 5 20.98 13.24 3.18
CA LEU A 5 19.60 12.98 2.76
C LEU A 5 19.53 12.10 1.52
N LEU A 6 20.36 12.39 0.51
CA LEU A 6 20.41 11.59 -0.72
C LEU A 6 20.93 10.17 -0.44
N THR A 7 21.99 10.05 0.35
CA THR A 7 22.53 8.75 0.79
C THR A 7 21.48 7.96 1.59
N TYR A 8 20.76 8.62 2.50
CA TYR A 8 19.65 8.03 3.23
C TYR A 8 18.57 7.49 2.30
N LEU A 9 18.13 8.26 1.30
CA LEU A 9 17.09 7.83 0.36
C LEU A 9 17.51 6.57 -0.40
N VAL A 10 18.74 6.51 -0.91
CA VAL A 10 19.26 5.33 -1.62
C VAL A 10 19.33 4.11 -0.69
N HIS A 11 19.98 4.26 0.46
CA HIS A 11 20.17 3.17 1.42
C HIS A 11 18.85 2.63 1.95
N SER A 12 17.93 3.54 2.30
CA SER A 12 16.59 3.21 2.76
C SER A 12 15.81 2.48 1.67
N THR A 13 15.88 2.93 0.40
CA THR A 13 15.19 2.26 -0.72
C THR A 13 15.67 0.82 -0.89
N VAL A 14 16.98 0.58 -0.87
CA VAL A 14 17.53 -0.78 -1.04
C VAL A 14 17.17 -1.67 0.15
N LEU A 15 17.35 -1.18 1.37
CA LEU A 15 17.00 -1.96 2.57
C LEU A 15 15.51 -2.31 2.63
N LEU A 16 14.63 -1.35 2.30
CA LEU A 16 13.19 -1.57 2.29
C LEU A 16 12.75 -2.47 1.13
N GLY A 17 13.40 -2.38 -0.03
CA GLY A 17 13.19 -3.29 -1.16
C GLY A 17 13.59 -4.73 -0.83
N VAL A 18 14.75 -4.93 -0.20
CA VAL A 18 15.19 -6.24 0.29
C VAL A 18 14.22 -6.79 1.34
N ALA A 19 13.75 -5.94 2.27
CA ALA A 19 12.75 -6.35 3.25
C ALA A 19 11.42 -6.76 2.60
N TRP A 20 10.96 -6.02 1.60
CA TRP A 20 9.73 -6.32 0.88
C TRP A 20 9.79 -7.65 0.13
N LEU A 21 10.88 -7.91 -0.61
CA LEU A 21 11.10 -9.18 -1.29
C LEU A 21 11.28 -10.34 -0.29
N GLY A 22 12.13 -10.16 0.71
CA GLY A 22 12.46 -11.20 1.68
C GLY A 22 11.27 -11.58 2.57
N ALA A 23 10.42 -10.63 2.96
CA ALA A 23 9.28 -10.88 3.83
C ALA A 23 8.28 -11.89 3.24
N ARG A 24 8.15 -11.97 1.92
CA ARG A 24 7.28 -12.92 1.21
C ARG A 24 7.70 -14.37 1.40
N HIS A 25 9.00 -14.61 1.57
CA HIS A 25 9.58 -15.96 1.71
C HIS A 25 9.77 -16.39 3.17
N LEU A 26 9.63 -15.46 4.12
CA LEU A 26 9.75 -15.77 5.55
C LEU A 26 8.43 -16.27 6.10
N ALA A 27 8.36 -17.52 6.56
CA ALA A 27 7.14 -18.05 7.20
C ALA A 27 6.91 -17.46 8.62
N SER A 28 7.97 -17.09 9.33
CA SER A 28 7.86 -16.58 10.71
C SER A 28 7.60 -15.06 10.75
N HIS A 29 6.52 -14.66 11.43
CA HIS A 29 6.20 -13.25 11.68
C HIS A 29 7.28 -12.54 12.50
N ARG A 30 7.96 -13.25 13.40
CA ARG A 30 9.08 -12.69 14.16
C ARG A 30 10.28 -12.37 13.26
N ALA A 31 10.56 -13.23 12.28
CA ALA A 31 11.61 -12.96 11.30
C ALA A 31 11.24 -11.76 10.42
N ARG A 32 9.98 -11.68 9.98
CA ARG A 32 9.46 -10.51 9.24
C ARG A 32 9.56 -9.23 10.07
N GLU A 33 9.15 -9.24 11.33
CA GLU A 33 9.22 -8.08 12.23
C GLU A 33 10.65 -7.57 12.37
N VAL A 34 11.63 -8.46 12.58
CA VAL A 34 13.03 -8.08 12.68
C VAL A 34 13.54 -7.52 11.35
N LEU A 35 13.20 -8.13 10.22
CA LEU A 35 13.60 -7.65 8.90
C LEU A 35 13.06 -6.23 8.64
N TRP A 36 11.79 -5.97 8.94
CA TRP A 36 11.18 -4.65 8.79
C TRP A 36 11.78 -3.62 9.74
N LYS A 37 12.04 -3.96 11.01
CA LYS A 37 12.75 -3.08 11.94
C LYS A 37 14.15 -2.73 11.43
N THR A 38 14.89 -3.74 10.98
CA THR A 38 16.24 -3.55 10.43
C THR A 38 16.21 -2.66 9.20
N ALA A 39 15.25 -2.82 8.30
CA ALA A 39 15.15 -1.97 7.11
C ALA A 39 14.70 -0.54 7.41
N MET A 40 13.69 -0.36 8.27
CA MET A 40 13.17 0.95 8.67
C MET A 40 14.25 1.86 9.30
N PHE A 41 15.03 1.30 10.22
CA PHE A 41 16.07 2.06 10.93
C PHE A 41 17.44 1.98 10.25
N GLY A 42 17.67 0.94 9.43
CA GLY A 42 18.95 0.68 8.78
C GLY A 42 19.37 1.76 7.80
N GLY A 43 18.43 2.39 7.10
CA GLY A 43 18.75 3.52 6.21
C GLY A 43 19.40 4.68 6.97
N PHE A 44 18.85 5.04 8.14
CA PHE A 44 19.42 6.08 9.01
C PHE A 44 20.79 5.69 9.55
N ILE A 45 20.94 4.43 10.01
CA ILE A 45 22.19 3.92 10.58
C ILE A 45 23.29 3.91 9.53
N THR A 46 23.00 3.37 8.34
CA THR A 46 24.01 3.20 7.28
C THR A 46 24.40 4.52 6.63
N ALA A 47 23.44 5.43 6.36
CA ALA A 47 23.77 6.76 5.84
C ALA A 47 24.59 7.60 6.83
N THR A 48 24.25 7.53 8.12
CA THR A 48 25.04 8.20 9.17
C THR A 48 26.42 7.56 9.32
N GLY A 49 26.49 6.22 9.29
CA GLY A 49 27.75 5.49 9.35
C GLY A 49 28.70 5.84 8.20
N GLN A 50 28.18 5.98 6.98
CA GLN A 50 29.00 6.36 5.82
C GLN A 50 29.57 7.77 5.95
N LEU A 51 28.77 8.71 6.45
CA LEU A 51 29.20 10.08 6.73
C LEU A 51 30.30 10.13 7.80
N VAL A 52 30.13 9.37 8.89
CA VAL A 52 31.08 9.36 10.02
C VAL A 52 32.38 8.64 9.66
N LEU A 53 32.30 7.53 8.93
CA LEU A 53 33.45 6.68 8.63
C LEU A 53 34.25 7.14 7.40
N GLN A 54 33.77 8.14 6.65
CA GLN A 54 34.38 8.66 5.41
C GLN A 54 34.82 7.55 4.43
N ARG A 55 34.14 6.40 4.44
CA ARG A 55 34.51 5.25 3.60
C ARG A 55 34.01 5.46 2.18
N THR A 56 34.91 5.29 1.22
CA THR A 56 34.54 5.15 -0.18
C THR A 56 33.83 3.80 -0.37
N PRO A 57 32.59 3.78 -0.84
CA PRO A 57 31.85 2.55 -1.12
C PRO A 57 32.52 1.78 -2.26
N LEU A 58 32.33 0.46 -2.31
CA LEU A 58 32.90 -0.39 -3.38
C LEU A 58 32.47 0.06 -4.79
N ALA A 59 31.25 0.57 -4.93
CA ALA A 59 30.71 1.08 -6.18
C ALA A 59 31.19 2.50 -6.57
N GLY A 60 32.02 3.15 -5.74
CA GLY A 60 32.46 4.53 -5.94
C GLY A 60 31.37 5.58 -5.61
N PRO A 61 31.72 6.85 -5.37
CA PRO A 61 30.73 7.89 -5.08
C PRO A 61 29.91 8.24 -6.34
N VAL A 62 28.59 8.42 -6.18
CA VAL A 62 27.74 8.94 -7.27
C VAL A 62 27.63 10.45 -7.11
N VAL A 63 28.07 11.19 -8.13
CA VAL A 63 27.98 12.65 -8.17
C VAL A 63 26.80 13.05 -9.04
N VAL A 64 25.81 13.74 -8.47
CA VAL A 64 24.66 14.28 -9.22
C VAL A 64 24.99 15.71 -9.66
N ALA A 65 25.03 15.93 -10.98
CA ALA A 65 25.20 17.26 -11.57
C ALA A 65 23.85 18.01 -11.60
N PRO A 66 23.83 19.33 -11.34
CA PRO A 66 22.61 20.12 -11.51
C PRO A 66 22.18 20.11 -12.97
N ALA A 67 20.86 20.04 -13.22
CA ALA A 67 20.30 20.16 -14.55
C ALA A 67 20.56 21.57 -15.08
N SER A 68 21.61 21.74 -15.88
CA SER A 68 21.80 22.95 -16.67
C SER A 68 20.74 22.96 -17.76
N PHE A 69 19.75 23.85 -17.64
CA PHE A 69 19.07 24.35 -18.82
C PHE A 69 20.09 25.14 -19.61
N ALA A 70 20.79 24.46 -20.53
CA ALA A 70 21.65 25.12 -21.49
C ALA A 70 20.76 26.05 -22.33
N ALA A 71 20.80 27.35 -22.03
CA ALA A 71 20.43 28.35 -23.01
C ALA A 71 21.27 28.05 -24.26
N GLY A 72 20.60 27.69 -25.36
CA GLY A 72 21.27 27.41 -26.63
C GLY A 72 22.21 28.56 -27.00
N PRO A 73 23.31 28.30 -27.70
CA PRO A 73 24.27 29.34 -28.04
C PRO A 73 23.55 30.44 -28.82
N VAL A 74 23.46 31.63 -28.23
CA VAL A 74 23.06 32.84 -28.95
C VAL A 74 24.14 33.06 -30.00
N ARG A 75 23.82 32.74 -31.26
CA ARG A 75 24.64 33.15 -32.40
C ARG A 75 24.56 34.67 -32.46
N SER A 76 25.59 35.35 -31.98
CA SER A 76 25.85 36.73 -32.38
C SER A 76 26.00 36.77 -33.91
N PRO A 77 25.39 37.75 -34.60
CA PRO A 77 25.60 37.90 -36.03
C PRO A 77 27.09 38.16 -36.29
N ALA A 78 27.63 37.48 -37.30
CA ALA A 78 29.01 37.69 -37.74
C ALA A 78 29.18 39.14 -38.22
N PRO A 79 30.31 39.81 -37.92
CA PRO A 79 30.57 41.13 -38.47
C PRO A 79 30.75 41.02 -40.00
N GLU A 80 30.06 41.89 -40.74
CA GLU A 80 30.29 42.08 -42.17
C GLU A 80 31.75 42.49 -42.39
N ALA A 81 32.44 41.77 -43.28
CA ALA A 81 33.79 42.09 -43.68
C ALA A 81 33.78 43.29 -44.63
N ASP A 82 34.39 44.40 -44.20
CA ASP A 82 34.72 45.56 -45.03
C ASP A 82 35.84 45.18 -46.02
N PRO A 83 35.67 45.36 -47.35
CA PRO A 83 36.64 44.85 -48.34
C PRO A 83 37.93 45.68 -48.47
N ASP A 84 38.08 46.82 -47.79
CA ASP A 84 39.08 47.83 -48.15
C ASP A 84 40.24 48.08 -47.16
N ASN A 85 40.55 47.16 -46.24
CA ASN A 85 41.73 47.36 -45.38
C ASN A 85 42.55 46.10 -45.05
N PRO A 86 43.70 45.87 -45.73
CA PRO A 86 44.56 44.73 -45.50
C PRO A 86 45.74 45.08 -44.59
N ALA A 87 45.52 45.50 -43.35
CA ALA A 87 46.53 45.50 -42.30
C ALA A 87 45.93 45.92 -40.96
N LEU A 88 45.79 44.97 -40.04
CA LEU A 88 46.07 45.09 -38.60
C LEU A 88 45.78 43.73 -37.96
N ALA A 89 46.67 42.78 -38.26
CA ALA A 89 46.90 41.63 -37.40
C ALA A 89 47.83 42.10 -36.27
N GLU A 90 47.27 42.38 -35.09
CA GLU A 90 47.88 42.24 -33.76
C GLU A 90 46.93 42.88 -32.73
N ALA A 91 46.14 42.03 -32.04
CA ALA A 91 45.37 42.45 -30.88
C ALA A 91 46.29 42.48 -29.63
N PRO A 92 46.25 43.51 -28.78
CA PRO A 92 47.04 43.55 -27.55
C PRO A 92 46.57 42.48 -26.56
N LEU A 93 47.52 41.82 -25.88
CA LEU A 93 47.26 40.94 -24.74
C LEU A 93 46.47 41.70 -23.66
N GLU A 94 45.18 41.43 -23.53
CA GLU A 94 44.36 41.91 -22.42
C GLU A 94 44.91 41.35 -21.10
N LYS A 95 45.23 42.27 -20.17
CA LYS A 95 45.53 41.94 -18.77
C LYS A 95 44.33 41.22 -18.15
N PRO A 96 44.54 40.25 -17.23
CA PRO A 96 43.42 39.63 -16.52
C PRO A 96 42.71 40.72 -15.70
N ALA A 97 41.41 40.89 -15.96
CA ALA A 97 40.54 41.74 -15.16
C ALA A 97 40.58 41.27 -13.69
N ALA A 98 40.64 42.22 -12.77
CA ALA A 98 40.50 41.95 -11.34
C ALA A 98 39.22 41.15 -11.08
N PRO A 99 39.22 40.19 -10.13
CA PRO A 99 38.04 39.37 -9.86
C PRO A 99 36.87 40.29 -9.50
N PRO A 100 35.66 40.03 -10.02
CA PRO A 100 34.50 40.82 -9.67
C PRO A 100 34.30 40.76 -8.16
N THR A 101 34.12 41.94 -7.55
CA THR A 101 33.69 42.04 -6.16
C THR A 101 32.41 41.23 -6.00
N ALA A 102 32.48 40.19 -5.15
CA ALA A 102 31.36 39.31 -4.88
C ALA A 102 30.15 40.15 -4.44
N SER A 103 29.09 40.14 -5.24
CA SER A 103 27.79 40.67 -4.79
C SER A 103 27.39 39.90 -3.53
N PRO A 104 26.96 40.59 -2.45
CA PRO A 104 26.57 39.93 -1.19
C PRO A 104 25.30 39.07 -1.31
N PHE A 105 24.65 39.09 -2.48
CA PHE A 105 23.50 38.27 -2.82
C PHE A 105 23.83 37.41 -4.05
N ALA A 106 24.55 36.31 -3.82
CA ALA A 106 24.46 35.18 -4.74
C ALA A 106 23.04 34.59 -4.62
N PRO A 107 22.33 34.30 -5.73
CA PRO A 107 21.08 33.56 -5.64
C PRO A 107 21.37 32.20 -4.98
N LEU A 108 20.59 31.84 -3.96
CA LEU A 108 20.65 30.53 -3.31
C LEU A 108 20.54 29.45 -4.39
N GLY A 109 21.47 28.49 -4.42
CA GLY A 109 21.37 27.38 -5.35
C GLY A 109 20.19 26.48 -4.97
N ASP A 110 19.58 25.78 -5.91
CA ASP A 110 18.42 24.89 -5.66
C ASP A 110 18.68 23.86 -4.55
N ALA A 111 19.94 23.44 -4.37
CA ALA A 111 20.37 22.53 -3.31
C ALA A 111 20.36 23.16 -1.90
N ASP A 112 20.47 24.49 -1.77
CA ASP A 112 20.48 25.21 -0.50
C ASP A 112 19.07 25.32 0.10
N LEU A 113 18.01 25.17 -0.71
CA LEU A 113 16.61 25.16 -0.27
C LEU A 113 16.11 23.77 0.14
N LEU A 114 16.78 22.68 -0.29
CA LEU A 114 16.36 21.30 0.00
C LEU A 114 16.36 20.98 1.50
N VAL A 115 17.41 21.36 2.23
CA VAL A 115 17.53 21.06 3.66
C VAL A 115 16.54 21.87 4.51
N PRO A 116 16.38 23.19 4.32
CA PRO A 116 15.32 23.94 4.97
C PRO A 116 13.91 23.42 4.66
N ALA A 117 13.62 23.07 3.40
CA ALA A 117 12.33 22.52 3.01
C ALA A 117 12.07 21.15 3.68
N TRP A 118 13.07 20.28 3.72
CA TRP A 118 12.99 19.01 4.43
C TRP A 118 12.78 19.19 5.94
N LEU A 119 13.55 20.08 6.59
CA LEU A 119 13.40 20.40 8.02
C LEU A 119 12.01 20.92 8.34
N LEU A 120 11.47 21.81 7.51
CA LEU A 120 10.12 22.35 7.66
C LEU A 120 9.07 21.24 7.55
N GLY A 121 9.20 20.37 6.54
CA GLY A 121 8.29 19.23 6.33
C GLY A 121 8.32 18.24 7.51
N ALA A 122 9.52 17.78 7.90
CA ALA A 122 9.70 16.86 9.02
C ALA A 122 9.18 17.44 10.34
N SER A 123 9.47 18.72 10.62
CA SER A 123 9.01 19.41 11.83
C SER A 123 7.49 19.56 11.86
N THR A 124 6.88 19.88 10.72
CA THR A 124 5.42 20.01 10.59
C THR A 124 4.74 18.68 10.83
N LEU A 125 5.22 17.59 10.20
CA LEU A 125 4.67 16.25 10.40
C LEU A 125 4.85 15.76 11.84
N LEU A 126 6.01 16.01 12.44
CA LEU A 126 6.26 15.68 13.84
C LEU A 126 5.35 16.47 14.79
N ALA A 127 5.13 17.76 14.52
CA ALA A 127 4.19 18.59 15.29
C ALA A 127 2.74 18.08 15.16
N ILE A 128 2.31 17.67 13.96
CA ILE A 128 1.00 17.04 13.75
C ILE A 128 0.89 15.74 14.55
N TYR A 129 1.92 14.88 14.48
CA TYR A 129 1.98 13.62 15.22
C TYR A 129 1.90 13.86 16.74
N LEU A 130 2.71 14.78 17.28
CA LEU A 130 2.71 15.13 18.70
C LEU A 130 1.37 15.71 19.13
N THR A 131 0.78 16.59 18.32
CA THR A 131 -0.55 17.17 18.59
C THR A 131 -1.62 16.08 18.65
N ARG A 132 -1.61 15.11 17.72
CA ARG A 132 -2.53 13.95 17.75
C ARG A 132 -2.33 13.10 19.01
N ARG A 133 -1.09 12.84 19.42
CA ARG A 133 -0.77 12.09 20.66
C ARG A 133 -1.22 12.83 21.91
N ILE A 134 -1.02 14.15 21.97
CA ILE A 134 -1.49 14.99 23.07
C ILE A 134 -3.02 15.01 23.13
N ARG A 135 -3.70 15.18 21.99
CA ARG A 135 -5.17 15.13 21.91
C ARG A 135 -5.70 13.78 22.37
N PHE A 136 -5.09 12.67 21.94
CA PHE A 136 -5.46 11.33 22.41
C PHE A 136 -5.25 11.19 23.92
N ALA A 137 -4.09 11.57 24.45
CA ALA A 137 -3.81 11.52 25.88
C ALA A 137 -4.79 12.38 26.72
N ARG A 138 -5.19 13.54 26.20
CA ARG A 138 -6.23 14.39 26.82
C ARG A 138 -7.61 13.74 26.76
N ARG A 139 -7.96 13.10 25.65
CA ARG A 139 -9.24 12.38 25.48
C ARG A 139 -9.39 11.27 26.52
N ILE A 140 -8.30 10.58 26.86
CA ILE A 140 -8.30 9.49 27.85
C ILE A 140 -7.87 9.93 29.25
N ALA A 141 -7.79 11.25 29.51
CA ALA A 141 -7.31 11.76 30.81
C ALA A 141 -8.26 11.43 31.97
N GLY A 142 -9.56 11.26 31.70
CA GLY A 142 -10.58 10.92 32.68
C GLY A 142 -10.71 9.42 33.01
N ARG A 143 -9.76 8.58 32.57
CA ARG A 143 -9.83 7.13 32.81
C ARG A 143 -9.76 6.80 34.31
N VAL A 144 -10.54 5.81 34.72
CA VAL A 144 -10.68 5.40 36.12
C VAL A 144 -9.98 4.04 36.32
N PRO A 145 -9.28 3.81 37.45
CA PRO A 145 -8.78 2.48 37.78
C PRO A 145 -9.91 1.45 37.82
N VAL A 146 -9.70 0.29 37.20
CA VAL A 146 -10.65 -0.82 37.32
C VAL A 146 -10.54 -1.39 38.73
N ALA A 147 -11.69 -1.47 39.43
CA ALA A 147 -11.74 -1.96 40.80
C ALA A 147 -11.21 -3.40 40.94
N ASP A 148 -10.82 -3.78 42.15
CA ASP A 148 -10.47 -5.17 42.45
C ASP A 148 -11.68 -6.07 42.15
N GLY A 149 -11.45 -7.08 41.30
CA GLY A 149 -12.49 -7.95 40.76
C GLY A 149 -11.91 -8.99 39.81
N PRO A 150 -12.76 -9.80 39.14
CA PRO A 150 -12.31 -10.96 38.37
C PRO A 150 -11.32 -10.61 37.26
N VAL A 151 -11.53 -9.46 36.59
CA VAL A 151 -10.67 -8.98 35.50
C VAL A 151 -9.28 -8.59 36.01
N THR A 152 -9.22 -7.93 37.16
CA THR A 152 -7.96 -7.53 37.80
C THR A 152 -7.19 -8.76 38.31
N GLU A 153 -7.88 -9.78 38.81
CA GLU A 153 -7.28 -11.07 39.19
C GLU A 153 -6.73 -11.83 37.97
N MET A 154 -7.48 -11.87 36.87
CA MET A 154 -7.02 -12.45 35.60
C MET A 154 -5.75 -11.78 35.09
N LEU A 155 -5.67 -10.44 35.16
CA LEU A 155 -4.47 -9.70 34.80
C LEU A 155 -3.27 -10.10 35.68
N ARG A 156 -3.45 -10.14 37.02
CA ARG A 156 -2.39 -10.56 37.96
C ARG A 156 -1.89 -11.98 37.68
N GLU A 157 -2.77 -12.90 37.29
CA GLU A 157 -2.38 -14.26 36.91
C GLU A 157 -1.53 -14.29 35.62
N LEU A 158 -1.91 -13.48 34.63
CA LEU A 158 -1.17 -13.36 33.36
C LEU A 158 0.18 -12.64 33.53
N GLU A 159 0.28 -11.69 34.45
CA GLU A 159 1.54 -11.02 34.83
C GLU A 159 2.60 -12.03 35.27
N GLY A 160 2.23 -12.97 36.16
CA GLY A 160 3.14 -14.00 36.68
C GLY A 160 3.80 -14.86 35.61
N ARG A 161 3.17 -14.98 34.42
CA ARG A 161 3.68 -15.76 33.28
C ARG A 161 4.40 -14.91 32.22
N SER A 162 4.18 -13.59 32.21
CA SER A 162 4.72 -12.68 31.19
C SER A 162 6.06 -12.03 31.57
N GLY A 163 6.46 -12.12 32.85
CA GLY A 163 7.65 -11.44 33.36
C GLY A 163 7.47 -9.93 33.55
N LEU A 164 6.24 -9.43 33.40
CA LEU A 164 5.84 -8.08 33.76
C LEU A 164 5.20 -8.09 35.15
N ALA A 165 5.35 -6.97 35.87
CA ALA A 165 4.72 -6.76 37.15
C ALA A 165 4.24 -5.31 37.27
N ASN A 166 3.14 -5.13 38.01
CA ASN A 166 2.53 -3.84 38.34
C ASN A 166 1.97 -3.11 37.10
N VAL A 167 1.32 -3.84 36.20
CA VAL A 167 0.54 -3.30 35.09
C VAL A 167 -0.77 -2.74 35.63
N ARG A 168 -0.99 -1.45 35.40
CA ARG A 168 -2.22 -0.77 35.81
C ARG A 168 -3.33 -1.07 34.80
N LEU A 169 -4.49 -1.47 35.29
CA LEU A 169 -5.70 -1.61 34.49
C LEU A 169 -6.62 -0.41 34.73
N THR A 170 -6.97 0.29 33.67
CA THR A 170 -7.86 1.46 33.71
C THR A 170 -8.96 1.33 32.68
N ALA A 171 -10.12 1.92 32.93
CA ALA A 171 -11.25 1.94 32.01
C ALA A 171 -11.63 3.36 31.59
N HIS A 172 -12.15 3.50 30.37
CA HIS A 172 -12.69 4.75 29.87
C HIS A 172 -13.86 4.49 28.91
N ASP A 173 -14.95 5.23 29.08
CA ASP A 173 -16.21 5.14 28.32
C ASP A 173 -16.05 5.41 26.80
N SER A 174 -15.32 6.46 26.42
CA SER A 174 -15.17 6.93 25.03
C SER A 174 -14.06 6.26 24.23
N LEU A 175 -13.45 5.19 24.79
CA LEU A 175 -12.38 4.47 24.14
C LEU A 175 -12.96 3.46 23.15
N PRO A 176 -12.53 3.46 21.87
CA PRO A 176 -13.13 2.62 20.84
C PRO A 176 -12.63 1.15 20.87
N SER A 177 -11.45 0.91 21.45
CA SER A 177 -10.85 -0.43 21.56
C SER A 177 -9.87 -0.46 22.73
N PRO A 178 -9.54 -1.65 23.28
CA PRO A 178 -8.45 -1.79 24.26
C PRO A 178 -7.12 -1.24 23.72
N VAL A 179 -6.30 -0.67 24.60
CA VAL A 179 -4.99 -0.09 24.24
C VAL A 179 -3.96 -0.30 25.35
N ALA A 180 -2.83 -0.89 24.99
CA ALA A 180 -1.58 -0.86 25.74
C ALA A 180 -0.93 0.54 25.71
N LEU A 181 -0.87 1.22 26.86
CA LEU A 181 -0.34 2.56 27.00
C LEU A 181 1.03 2.56 27.71
N GLY A 182 2.05 3.07 27.02
CA GLY A 182 3.39 3.20 27.58
C GLY A 182 4.01 1.83 27.87
N ALA A 183 4.49 1.63 29.11
CA ALA A 183 5.20 0.42 29.51
C ALA A 183 4.46 -0.46 30.53
N ARG A 184 3.43 0.08 31.21
CA ARG A 184 2.81 -0.57 32.40
C ARG A 184 1.34 -0.20 32.59
N GLU A 185 0.61 0.05 31.51
CA GLU A 185 -0.79 0.44 31.62
C GLU A 185 -1.59 -0.15 30.46
N ILE A 186 -2.72 -0.77 30.78
CA ILE A 186 -3.73 -1.24 29.83
C ILE A 186 -4.98 -0.40 30.07
N VAL A 187 -5.48 0.24 29.02
CA VAL A 187 -6.73 1.00 29.06
C VAL A 187 -7.77 0.21 28.27
N VAL A 188 -8.88 -0.16 28.90
CA VAL A 188 -9.98 -0.90 28.27
C VAL A 188 -11.23 -0.03 28.14
N PRO A 189 -12.07 -0.25 27.12
CA PRO A 189 -13.39 0.36 27.10
C PRO A 189 -14.27 -0.24 28.19
N GLU A 190 -15.21 0.51 28.74
CA GLU A 190 -16.17 -0.02 29.72
C GLU A 190 -16.98 -1.19 29.15
N ALA A 191 -17.31 -1.14 27.85
CA ALA A 191 -17.94 -2.23 27.12
C ALA A 191 -17.16 -3.55 27.23
N ALA A 192 -15.82 -3.52 27.31
CA ALA A 192 -15.02 -4.75 27.49
C ALA A 192 -15.19 -5.39 28.87
N LEU A 193 -15.57 -4.62 29.88
CA LEU A 193 -15.83 -5.14 31.22
C LEU A 193 -17.22 -5.77 31.34
N VAL A 194 -18.16 -5.36 30.49
CA VAL A 194 -19.58 -5.77 30.56
C VAL A 194 -19.94 -6.79 29.49
N ASP A 195 -19.56 -6.54 28.24
CA ASP A 195 -20.02 -7.31 27.08
C ASP A 195 -19.19 -8.58 26.80
N LEU A 196 -17.95 -8.63 27.30
CA LEU A 196 -17.06 -9.78 27.10
C LEU A 196 -17.23 -10.80 28.22
N ASP A 197 -17.30 -12.08 27.84
CA ASP A 197 -17.23 -13.18 28.81
C ASP A 197 -15.82 -13.30 29.43
N GLN A 198 -15.68 -14.05 30.52
CA GLN A 198 -14.40 -14.18 31.23
C GLN A 198 -13.28 -14.76 30.36
N GLY A 199 -13.60 -15.67 29.45
CA GLY A 199 -12.63 -16.25 28.52
C GLY A 199 -12.12 -15.21 27.51
N GLN A 200 -13.03 -14.43 26.94
CA GLN A 200 -12.74 -13.31 26.05
C GLN A 200 -11.94 -12.21 26.77
N GLN A 201 -12.33 -11.83 27.99
CA GLN A 201 -11.61 -10.86 28.82
C GLN A 201 -10.17 -11.32 29.08
N ARG A 202 -9.98 -12.61 29.40
CA ARG A 202 -8.65 -13.19 29.61
C ARG A 202 -7.81 -13.16 28.32
N SER A 203 -8.38 -13.51 27.18
CA SER A 203 -7.70 -13.44 25.87
C SER A 203 -7.36 -12.00 25.46
N MET A 204 -8.26 -11.04 25.70
CA MET A 204 -8.03 -9.61 25.49
C MET A 204 -6.87 -9.10 26.34
N LEU A 205 -6.90 -9.37 27.65
CA LEU A 205 -5.83 -8.94 28.57
C LEU A 205 -4.49 -9.58 28.18
N ALA A 206 -4.48 -10.84 27.78
CA ALA A 206 -3.27 -11.50 27.31
C ALA A 206 -2.73 -10.82 26.03
N HIS A 207 -3.61 -10.44 25.10
CA HIS A 207 -3.23 -9.70 23.89
C HIS A 207 -2.61 -8.32 24.22
N GLU A 208 -3.26 -7.53 25.07
CA GLU A 208 -2.73 -6.21 25.46
C GLU A 208 -1.44 -6.29 26.28
N LEU A 209 -1.33 -7.32 27.14
CA LEU A 209 -0.11 -7.58 27.90
C LEU A 209 1.05 -7.99 26.98
N ALA A 210 0.77 -8.69 25.87
CA ALA A 210 1.77 -9.02 24.87
C ALA A 210 2.40 -7.76 24.25
N HIS A 211 1.59 -6.74 23.94
CA HIS A 211 2.08 -5.46 23.44
C HIS A 211 3.04 -4.77 24.42
N LEU A 212 2.72 -4.80 25.71
CA LEU A 212 3.60 -4.26 26.76
C LEU A 212 4.90 -5.07 26.89
N ALA A 213 4.79 -6.40 26.91
CA ALA A 213 5.94 -7.30 27.07
C ALA A 213 6.94 -7.15 25.91
N ARG A 214 6.43 -6.95 24.69
CA ARG A 214 7.22 -6.75 23.48
C ARG A 214 7.64 -5.30 23.24
N LYS A 215 7.12 -4.36 24.03
CA LYS A 215 7.35 -2.92 23.93
C LYS A 215 6.89 -2.34 22.58
N ASP A 216 5.79 -2.88 22.04
CA ASP A 216 5.24 -2.45 20.76
C ASP A 216 4.89 -0.96 20.72
N PRO A 217 4.30 -0.36 21.77
CA PRO A 217 4.03 1.09 21.78
C PRO A 217 5.29 1.95 21.55
N ALA A 218 6.44 1.52 22.07
CA ALA A 218 7.72 2.22 21.88
C ALA A 218 8.25 2.04 20.45
N TRP A 219 8.21 0.82 19.92
CA TRP A 219 8.65 0.53 18.55
C TRP A 219 7.79 1.24 17.49
N LEU A 220 6.47 1.24 17.66
CA LEU A 220 5.55 1.92 16.75
C LEU A 220 5.69 3.44 16.85
N THR A 221 5.93 3.98 18.05
CA THR A 221 6.28 5.40 18.23
C THR A 221 7.56 5.75 17.48
N ALA A 222 8.61 4.94 17.61
CA ALA A 222 9.87 5.14 16.90
C ALA A 222 9.70 5.06 15.38
N ALA A 223 8.89 4.12 14.89
CA ALA A 223 8.58 3.99 13.46
C ALA A 223 7.80 5.20 12.92
N CYS A 224 6.83 5.73 13.67
CA CYS A 224 6.12 6.96 13.31
C CYS A 224 7.06 8.17 13.23
N VAL A 225 7.97 8.32 14.20
CA VAL A 225 8.97 9.40 14.19
C VAL A 225 9.91 9.25 13.00
N ALA A 226 10.38 8.03 12.72
CA ALA A 226 11.21 7.73 11.56
C ALA A 226 10.48 8.00 10.23
N GLU A 227 9.17 7.70 10.11
CA GLU A 227 8.35 8.09 8.95
C GLU A 227 8.25 9.61 8.81
N CYS A 228 8.08 10.35 9.91
CA CYS A 228 8.02 11.81 9.86
C CYS A 228 9.35 12.44 9.40
N ILE A 229 10.48 11.91 9.87
CA ILE A 229 11.82 12.36 9.48
C ILE A 229 12.09 11.97 8.02
N GLY A 230 11.78 10.73 7.65
CA GLY A 230 11.95 10.17 6.32
C GLY A 230 10.72 10.34 5.42
N PHE A 231 9.95 11.43 5.56
CA PHE A 231 8.63 11.56 4.91
C PHE A 231 8.70 11.55 3.38
N ALA A 232 9.82 11.96 2.81
CA ALA A 232 10.08 11.92 1.37
C ALA A 232 10.22 10.48 0.83
N GLN A 233 10.38 9.48 1.70
CA GLN A 233 10.49 8.07 1.35
C GLN A 233 9.17 7.34 1.63
N PRO A 234 8.31 7.11 0.62
CA PRO A 234 6.99 6.49 0.81
C PRO A 234 7.08 5.06 1.36
N LEU A 235 8.18 4.34 1.11
CA LEU A 235 8.38 2.98 1.62
C LEU A 235 8.47 2.91 3.16
N ASN A 236 8.78 4.03 3.85
CA ASN A 236 8.74 4.09 5.31
C ASN A 236 7.31 3.90 5.85
N ARG A 237 6.31 4.43 5.14
CA ARG A 237 4.90 4.24 5.50
C ARG A 237 4.51 2.78 5.36
N LEU A 238 4.96 2.12 4.30
CA LEU A 238 4.76 0.68 4.10
C LEU A 238 5.42 -0.12 5.22
N ALA A 239 6.69 0.16 5.55
CA ALA A 239 7.39 -0.53 6.63
C ALA A 239 6.69 -0.35 7.99
N ARG A 240 6.22 0.86 8.32
CA ARG A 240 5.43 1.09 9.53
C ARG A 240 4.16 0.24 9.56
N ARG A 241 3.40 0.18 8.45
CA ARG A 241 2.20 -0.67 8.35
C ARG A 241 2.54 -2.14 8.57
N ARG A 242 3.58 -2.66 7.89
CA ARG A 242 4.03 -4.05 8.05
C ARG A 242 4.55 -4.38 9.45
N MET A 243 5.19 -3.42 10.12
CA MET A 243 5.58 -3.54 11.53
C MET A 243 4.36 -3.63 12.44
N GLN A 244 3.31 -2.84 12.18
CA GLN A 244 2.06 -2.90 12.93
C GLN A 244 1.35 -4.24 12.71
N GLU A 245 1.18 -4.69 11.47
CA GLU A 245 0.60 -6.02 11.15
C GLU A 245 1.36 -7.16 11.87
N SER A 246 2.69 -7.14 11.78
CA SER A 246 3.53 -8.14 12.45
C SER A 246 3.38 -8.10 13.97
N ALA A 247 3.14 -6.91 14.54
CA ALA A 247 2.90 -6.77 15.97
C ALA A 247 1.59 -7.42 16.40
N GLU A 248 0.49 -7.16 15.69
CA GLU A 248 -0.80 -7.79 15.97
C GLU A 248 -0.71 -9.32 15.92
N TYR A 249 -0.11 -9.87 14.85
CA TYR A 249 0.04 -11.32 14.69
C TYR A 249 0.86 -11.97 15.80
N LEU A 250 1.95 -11.33 16.23
CA LEU A 250 2.79 -11.84 17.31
C LEU A 250 2.13 -11.69 18.69
N CYS A 251 1.27 -10.69 18.87
CA CYS A 251 0.46 -10.56 20.08
C CYS A 251 -0.63 -11.62 20.14
N ASP A 252 -1.26 -11.94 19.01
CA ASP A 252 -2.22 -13.04 18.90
C ASP A 252 -1.57 -14.39 19.26
N GLU A 253 -0.41 -14.70 18.67
CA GLU A 253 0.37 -15.90 19.00
C GLU A 253 0.71 -15.98 20.50
N TRP A 254 1.15 -14.86 21.07
CA TRP A 254 1.50 -14.77 22.48
C TRP A 254 0.26 -15.00 23.37
N ALA A 255 -0.87 -14.35 23.05
CA ALA A 255 -2.10 -14.47 23.80
C ALA A 255 -2.65 -15.91 23.77
N VAL A 256 -2.64 -16.56 22.61
CA VAL A 256 -3.02 -17.97 22.48
C VAL A 256 -2.08 -18.87 23.28
N GLY A 257 -0.76 -18.61 23.24
CA GLY A 257 0.22 -19.37 24.04
C GLY A 257 -0.02 -19.28 25.56
N HIS A 258 -0.62 -18.21 26.06
CA HIS A 258 -0.87 -18.01 27.51
C HIS A 258 -2.28 -18.38 27.95
N THR A 259 -3.25 -18.36 27.04
CA THR A 259 -4.67 -18.64 27.33
C THR A 259 -5.15 -20.00 26.83
N GLY A 260 -4.46 -20.60 25.85
CA GLY A 260 -4.78 -21.90 25.29
C GLY A 260 -5.98 -21.93 24.34
N SER A 261 -6.55 -20.77 23.96
CA SER A 261 -7.72 -20.73 23.07
C SER A 261 -7.63 -19.60 22.03
N GLY A 262 -7.40 -19.98 20.77
CA GLY A 262 -7.54 -19.07 19.63
C GLY A 262 -8.99 -18.65 19.38
N VAL A 263 -9.95 -19.55 19.63
CA VAL A 263 -11.38 -19.30 19.45
C VAL A 263 -11.89 -18.17 20.35
N LEU A 264 -11.50 -18.14 21.64
CA LEU A 264 -11.92 -17.09 22.56
C LEU A 264 -11.33 -15.73 22.15
N LEU A 265 -10.08 -15.70 21.69
CA LEU A 265 -9.48 -14.49 21.15
C LEU A 265 -10.18 -14.03 19.86
N ALA A 266 -10.50 -14.95 18.94
CA ALA A 266 -11.22 -14.63 17.71
C ALA A 266 -12.61 -14.05 18.00
N LYS A 267 -13.37 -14.62 18.94
CA LYS A 267 -14.66 -14.07 19.38
C LYS A 267 -14.50 -12.70 20.02
N CYS A 268 -13.46 -12.50 20.83
CA CYS A 268 -13.15 -11.19 21.40
C CYS A 268 -12.87 -10.15 20.30
N LEU A 269 -12.06 -10.49 19.30
CA LEU A 269 -11.76 -9.59 18.18
C LEU A 269 -13.01 -9.22 17.38
N ALA A 270 -13.92 -10.17 17.17
CA ALA A 270 -15.21 -9.91 16.53
C ALA A 270 -16.07 -8.90 17.34
N LYS A 271 -16.12 -9.06 18.67
CA LYS A 271 -16.86 -8.13 19.54
C LYS A 271 -16.24 -6.72 19.57
N VAL A 272 -14.91 -6.63 19.59
CA VAL A 272 -14.21 -5.34 19.49
C VAL A 272 -14.53 -4.65 18.16
N ALA A 273 -14.59 -5.40 17.07
CA ALA A 273 -14.95 -4.85 15.75
C ALA A 273 -16.40 -4.31 15.72
N GLU A 274 -17.34 -5.00 16.37
CA GLU A 274 -18.72 -4.53 16.52
C GLU A 274 -18.80 -3.16 17.23
N TRP A 275 -18.03 -2.97 18.32
CA TRP A 275 -17.95 -1.67 19.01
C TRP A 275 -17.42 -0.55 18.10
N LEU A 276 -16.42 -0.87 17.27
CA LEU A 276 -15.84 0.09 16.32
C LEU A 276 -16.85 0.55 15.26
N GLU A 277 -17.71 -0.35 14.78
CA GLU A 277 -18.73 -0.03 13.78
C GLU A 277 -19.92 0.74 14.37
N SER A 278 -20.24 0.50 15.65
CA SER A 278 -21.30 1.22 16.37
C SER A 278 -20.93 2.68 16.74
N THR A 279 -19.66 3.06 16.59
CA THR A 279 -19.19 4.43 16.88
C THR A 279 -19.34 5.30 15.62
N PRO A 280 -20.15 6.38 15.64
CA PRO A 280 -20.37 7.21 14.46
C PRO A 280 -19.06 7.87 13.98
N ALA A 281 -18.56 7.43 12.84
CA ALA A 281 -17.37 7.97 12.21
C ALA A 281 -17.68 9.31 11.53
N THR A 282 -17.12 10.41 12.03
CA THR A 282 -17.35 11.75 11.48
C THR A 282 -16.47 12.11 10.27
N LEU A 283 -15.70 11.19 9.70
CA LEU A 283 -14.84 11.47 8.53
C LEU A 283 -14.61 10.22 7.67
N PRO A 284 -14.57 10.35 6.32
CA PRO A 284 -14.21 9.25 5.44
C PRO A 284 -12.69 9.02 5.54
N VAL A 285 -12.28 7.85 6.05
CA VAL A 285 -10.88 7.47 6.15
C VAL A 285 -10.61 6.36 5.14
N ALA A 286 -9.90 6.71 4.06
CA ALA A 286 -9.23 5.75 3.18
C ALA A 286 -8.26 4.92 4.04
N GLY A 287 -8.67 3.71 4.41
CA GLY A 287 -7.98 2.84 5.36
C GLY A 287 -8.89 1.82 6.06
N MET A 288 -10.22 2.00 6.03
CA MET A 288 -11.17 1.06 6.66
C MET A 288 -11.20 -0.33 5.98
N ALA A 289 -11.07 -0.41 4.65
CA ALA A 289 -11.03 -1.69 3.93
C ALA A 289 -9.79 -2.53 4.31
N GLU A 290 -8.63 -1.89 4.44
CA GLU A 290 -7.35 -2.53 4.82
C GLU A 290 -7.40 -3.05 6.27
N SER A 291 -8.09 -2.34 7.18
CA SER A 291 -8.32 -2.81 8.55
C SER A 291 -9.29 -4.00 8.63
N ARG A 292 -10.34 -4.03 7.79
CA ARG A 292 -11.30 -5.14 7.73
C ARG A 292 -10.62 -6.41 7.19
N SER A 293 -9.85 -6.30 6.10
CA SER A 293 -9.10 -7.44 5.56
C SER A 293 -8.08 -8.01 6.55
N HIS A 294 -7.44 -7.15 7.34
CA HIS A 294 -6.46 -7.56 8.33
C HIS A 294 -7.11 -8.28 9.52
N LEU A 295 -8.27 -7.81 9.99
CA LEU A 295 -9.03 -8.46 11.05
C LEU A 295 -9.48 -9.87 10.64
N VAL A 296 -10.01 -10.02 9.42
CA VAL A 296 -10.44 -11.32 8.88
C VAL A 296 -9.28 -12.31 8.85
N GLU A 297 -8.09 -11.86 8.42
CA GLU A 297 -6.90 -12.72 8.37
C GLU A 297 -6.46 -13.17 9.78
N ARG A 298 -6.51 -12.27 10.78
CA ARG A 298 -6.23 -12.62 12.17
C ARG A 298 -7.20 -13.66 12.71
N VAL A 299 -8.51 -13.46 12.50
CA VAL A 299 -9.55 -14.40 12.92
C VAL A 299 -9.39 -15.76 12.22
N ARG A 300 -9.21 -15.77 10.90
CA ARG A 300 -8.93 -16.99 10.12
C ARG A 300 -7.77 -17.77 10.70
N ARG A 301 -6.67 -17.09 11.02
CA ARG A 301 -5.47 -17.71 11.58
C ARG A 301 -5.69 -18.27 12.97
N LEU A 302 -6.46 -17.59 13.82
CA LEU A 302 -6.78 -18.05 15.18
C LEU A 302 -7.68 -19.28 15.21
N LEU A 303 -8.49 -19.46 14.16
CA LEU A 303 -9.38 -20.61 13.98
C LEU A 303 -8.72 -21.78 13.24
N ALA A 304 -7.57 -21.54 12.60
CA ALA A 304 -6.81 -22.61 11.98
C ALA A 304 -6.08 -23.44 13.06
N ASP A 305 -6.32 -24.75 13.10
CA ASP A 305 -5.63 -25.70 14.00
C ASP A 305 -4.14 -25.94 13.64
N ALA A 306 -3.51 -24.99 12.94
CA ALA A 306 -2.13 -25.09 12.51
C ALA A 306 -1.17 -24.52 13.57
N PRO A 307 -0.10 -25.24 13.94
CA PRO A 307 0.90 -24.70 14.86
C PRO A 307 1.59 -23.48 14.27
N PHE A 308 1.86 -22.47 15.12
CA PHE A 308 2.52 -21.25 14.67
C PHE A 308 3.96 -21.52 14.18
N PRO A 309 4.40 -20.92 13.07
CA PRO A 309 5.73 -21.16 12.53
C PRO A 309 6.83 -20.78 13.53
N THR A 310 7.74 -21.72 13.83
CA THR A 310 8.84 -21.47 14.74
C THR A 310 9.80 -20.43 14.17
N ALA A 311 10.08 -19.39 14.95
CA ALA A 311 11.06 -18.39 14.55
C ALA A 311 12.49 -18.94 14.62
N PRO A 312 13.39 -18.54 13.71
CA PRO A 312 14.81 -18.83 13.85
C PRO A 312 15.36 -18.20 15.14
N ALA A 313 16.47 -18.76 15.63
CA ALA A 313 17.09 -18.29 16.87
C ALA A 313 17.39 -16.78 16.83
N ARG A 314 17.19 -16.10 17.96
CA ARG A 314 17.42 -14.64 18.08
C ARG A 314 18.82 -14.22 17.63
N ARG A 315 19.83 -15.06 17.90
CA ARG A 315 21.22 -14.83 17.45
C ARG A 315 21.33 -14.82 15.93
N THR A 316 20.67 -15.76 15.24
CA THR A 316 20.65 -15.84 13.78
C THR A 316 20.02 -14.59 13.15
N LEU A 317 18.89 -14.14 13.68
CA LEU A 317 18.22 -12.92 13.21
C LEU A 317 19.07 -11.67 13.42
N LEU A 318 19.79 -11.59 14.54
CA LEU A 318 20.70 -10.50 14.85
C LEU A 318 21.90 -10.50 13.91
N VAL A 319 22.54 -11.65 13.69
CA VAL A 319 23.66 -11.78 12.75
C VAL A 319 23.21 -11.41 11.33
N ALA A 320 22.08 -11.91 10.86
CA ALA A 320 21.53 -11.56 9.55
C ALA A 320 21.28 -10.06 9.40
N SER A 321 20.73 -9.41 10.44
CA SER A 321 20.48 -7.97 10.45
C SER A 321 21.79 -7.17 10.38
N ILE A 322 22.79 -7.54 11.18
CA ILE A 322 24.11 -6.89 11.16
C ILE A 322 24.79 -7.06 9.80
N SER A 323 24.77 -8.28 9.25
CA SER A 323 25.34 -8.57 7.93
C SER A 323 24.67 -7.75 6.84
N LEU A 324 23.33 -7.62 6.87
CA LEU A 324 22.59 -6.79 5.91
C LEU A 324 22.98 -5.31 6.01
N LEU A 325 23.09 -4.77 7.23
CA LEU A 325 23.50 -3.37 7.43
C LEU A 325 24.95 -3.13 7.00
N LEU A 326 25.87 -4.04 7.33
CA LEU A 326 27.27 -3.96 6.90
C LEU A 326 27.41 -4.05 5.38
N LEU A 327 26.68 -4.97 4.74
CA LEU A 327 26.66 -5.10 3.29
C LEU A 327 26.16 -3.82 2.63
N THR A 328 25.06 -3.26 3.14
CA THR A 328 24.50 -1.98 2.65
C THR A 328 25.52 -0.85 2.80
N LEU A 329 26.16 -0.74 3.96
CA LEU A 329 27.16 0.29 4.26
C LEU A 329 28.40 0.22 3.35
N VAL A 330 28.79 -0.98 2.92
CA VAL A 330 30.03 -1.20 2.15
C VAL A 330 29.78 -1.25 0.64
N ALA A 331 28.67 -1.86 0.21
CA ALA A 331 28.39 -2.12 -1.20
C ALA A 331 27.62 -0.98 -1.88
N ILE A 332 26.77 -0.25 -1.16
CA ILE A 332 25.91 0.77 -1.76
C ILE A 332 26.61 2.12 -1.76
N PRO A 333 26.62 2.84 -2.90
CA PRO A 333 27.31 4.09 -2.98
C PRO A 333 26.59 5.22 -2.27
N GLY A 334 27.37 6.08 -1.63
CA GLY A 334 26.90 7.37 -1.12
C GLY A 334 26.71 8.34 -2.28
N VAL A 335 25.72 9.22 -2.14
CA VAL A 335 25.39 10.21 -3.17
C VAL A 335 25.83 11.59 -2.69
N SER A 336 26.63 12.27 -3.50
CA SER A 336 27.11 13.62 -3.25
C SER A 336 26.61 14.58 -4.33
N PHE A 337 26.20 15.78 -3.93
CA PHE A 337 25.80 16.81 -4.88
C PHE A 337 27.02 17.58 -5.40
N ALA A 338 27.17 17.73 -6.72
CA ALA A 338 28.26 18.51 -7.29
C ALA A 338 28.08 20.00 -6.94
N ARG A 339 28.90 20.56 -6.05
CA ARG A 339 29.09 22.02 -6.00
C ARG A 339 30.01 22.41 -7.14
N HIS A 340 29.66 23.48 -7.87
CA HIS A 340 30.52 24.08 -8.89
C HIS A 340 31.95 24.25 -8.35
N GLN A 341 32.82 23.32 -8.74
CA GLN A 341 34.26 23.45 -8.68
C GLN A 341 34.78 22.95 -10.03
N SER A 342 35.52 23.83 -10.68
CA SER A 342 36.12 23.65 -11.99
C SER A 342 37.23 22.60 -11.96
N ALA A 343 37.31 21.81 -13.05
CA ALA A 343 38.34 20.82 -13.40
C ALA A 343 38.40 19.57 -12.48
N ASP A 344 38.70 18.36 -12.94
CA ASP A 344 39.55 17.93 -14.05
C ASP A 344 39.13 16.54 -14.56
N THR A 345 39.55 16.25 -15.79
CA THR A 345 39.25 15.07 -16.61
C THR A 345 39.85 13.75 -16.11
N GLY A 346 39.23 12.62 -16.49
CA GLY A 346 39.80 11.29 -16.30
C GLY A 346 39.00 10.19 -16.99
N SER A 347 39.37 9.85 -18.22
CA SER A 347 38.79 8.76 -19.02
C SER A 347 39.11 7.38 -18.44
N GLY A 348 38.16 6.44 -18.53
CA GLY A 348 38.43 5.02 -18.28
C GLY A 348 37.34 4.11 -18.86
N LYS A 349 37.59 3.57 -20.05
CA LYS A 349 36.79 2.48 -20.64
C LYS A 349 37.08 1.18 -19.89
N SER A 350 36.07 0.38 -19.57
CA SER A 350 36.24 -1.07 -19.44
C SER A 350 34.96 -1.82 -19.80
N LYS A 351 35.19 -2.98 -20.40
CA LYS A 351 34.32 -3.87 -21.18
C LYS A 351 33.90 -5.01 -20.24
N ALA A 352 32.61 -5.32 -20.14
CA ALA A 352 32.13 -6.43 -19.31
C ALA A 352 31.76 -7.64 -20.19
N GLU A 353 32.36 -8.77 -19.85
CA GLU A 353 32.19 -10.10 -20.47
C GLU A 353 31.70 -11.03 -19.34
N TRP A 354 30.62 -11.78 -19.57
CA TRP A 354 30.02 -12.70 -18.58
C TRP A 354 30.32 -14.15 -18.97
N PRO A 355 30.69 -15.04 -18.03
CA PRO A 355 30.65 -16.48 -18.28
C PRO A 355 29.37 -17.13 -17.72
N GLU A 356 28.90 -18.11 -18.49
CA GLU A 356 27.81 -19.04 -18.21
C GLU A 356 28.07 -19.90 -16.96
N SER A 357 27.00 -20.26 -16.24
CA SER A 357 27.02 -21.34 -15.25
C SER A 357 26.12 -22.49 -15.69
N LYS A 358 26.72 -23.65 -15.92
CA LYS A 358 26.06 -24.96 -15.88
C LYS A 358 26.08 -25.48 -14.44
N ASP A 359 24.95 -26.02 -14.00
CA ASP A 359 24.80 -27.45 -13.67
C ASP A 359 23.60 -27.64 -12.74
N GLY A 360 22.66 -28.46 -13.22
CA GLY A 360 21.58 -28.99 -12.41
C GLY A 360 21.98 -30.29 -11.71
N LYS A 361 21.40 -30.51 -10.54
CA LYS A 361 20.93 -31.80 -10.02
C LYS A 361 20.25 -31.54 -8.68
N ASP A 362 19.01 -32.03 -8.56
CA ASP A 362 18.38 -32.61 -7.35
C ASP A 362 16.85 -32.42 -7.37
N ALA A 363 16.21 -32.99 -8.38
CA ALA A 363 14.75 -33.10 -8.49
C ALA A 363 14.31 -34.52 -8.13
N LYS A 364 14.22 -34.85 -6.83
CA LYS A 364 13.50 -36.07 -6.38
C LYS A 364 12.90 -36.03 -4.97
N SER A 365 13.08 -34.94 -4.20
CA SER A 365 12.48 -34.78 -2.86
C SER A 365 11.20 -33.90 -2.82
N ALA A 366 10.88 -33.21 -3.92
CA ALA A 366 9.80 -32.20 -3.95
C ALA A 366 8.37 -32.75 -4.14
N ASN A 367 8.19 -34.02 -4.55
CA ASN A 367 6.88 -34.52 -4.96
C ASN A 367 6.00 -35.11 -3.82
N ALA A 368 6.55 -35.32 -2.62
CA ALA A 368 5.79 -35.85 -1.49
C ALA A 368 4.99 -34.76 -0.74
N GLY A 369 5.60 -33.59 -0.52
CA GLY A 369 4.95 -32.46 0.17
C GLY A 369 3.88 -31.73 -0.66
N LEU A 370 3.85 -31.93 -1.99
CA LEU A 370 2.87 -31.31 -2.88
C LEU A 370 1.51 -32.05 -2.88
N ARG A 371 1.48 -33.35 -2.52
CA ARG A 371 0.22 -34.13 -2.47
C ARG A 371 -0.57 -33.84 -1.20
N GLU A 372 0.13 -33.74 -0.06
CA GLU A 372 -0.49 -33.45 1.24
C GLU A 372 -1.07 -32.01 1.30
N THR A 373 -0.41 -31.05 0.65
CA THR A 373 -0.91 -29.67 0.54
C THR A 373 -2.08 -29.54 -0.44
N ALA A 374 -2.09 -30.32 -1.52
CA ALA A 374 -3.21 -30.35 -2.47
C ALA A 374 -4.48 -30.97 -1.87
N ASP A 375 -4.34 -32.06 -1.10
CA ASP A 375 -5.48 -32.71 -0.43
C ASP A 375 -6.06 -31.81 0.68
N SER A 376 -5.21 -31.09 1.41
CA SER A 376 -5.61 -30.11 2.43
C SER A 376 -6.33 -28.89 1.82
N ASN A 377 -5.81 -28.33 0.73
CA ASN A 377 -6.45 -27.22 0.01
C ASN A 377 -7.83 -27.61 -0.52
N ARG A 378 -7.97 -28.83 -1.05
CA ARG A 378 -9.26 -29.34 -1.53
C ARG A 378 -10.30 -29.46 -0.41
N ALA A 379 -9.88 -29.93 0.78
CA ALA A 379 -10.76 -30.00 1.94
C ALA A 379 -11.22 -28.60 2.41
N ILE A 380 -10.32 -27.61 2.38
CA ILE A 380 -10.63 -26.22 2.71
C ILE A 380 -11.65 -25.63 1.73
N VAL A 381 -11.46 -25.84 0.42
CA VAL A 381 -12.40 -25.37 -0.62
C VAL A 381 -13.78 -25.99 -0.43
N GLN A 382 -13.86 -27.28 -0.11
CA GLN A 382 -15.16 -27.93 0.16
C GLN A 382 -15.84 -27.39 1.42
N ALA A 383 -15.09 -27.11 2.49
CA ALA A 383 -15.63 -26.48 3.69
C ALA A 383 -16.18 -25.07 3.42
N LEU A 384 -15.47 -24.28 2.60
CA LEU A 384 -15.89 -22.94 2.20
C LEU A 384 -17.13 -22.98 1.29
N ILE A 385 -17.23 -23.94 0.37
CA ILE A 385 -18.44 -24.17 -0.43
C ILE A 385 -19.64 -24.47 0.49
N GLY A 386 -19.44 -25.21 1.58
CA GLY A 386 -20.47 -25.43 2.60
C GLY A 386 -20.90 -24.14 3.30
N ALA A 387 -19.94 -23.28 3.64
CA ALA A 387 -20.17 -21.99 4.31
C ALA A 387 -20.92 -20.95 3.46
N LEU A 388 -20.98 -21.13 2.13
CA LEU A 388 -21.81 -20.31 1.24
C LEU A 388 -23.32 -20.43 1.54
N LYS A 389 -23.75 -21.44 2.30
CA LYS A 389 -25.15 -21.66 2.68
C LYS A 389 -25.45 -21.30 4.14
N ASP A 390 -24.50 -20.67 4.83
CA ASP A 390 -24.67 -20.32 6.24
C ASP A 390 -25.79 -19.28 6.42
N SER A 391 -26.53 -19.37 7.53
CA SER A 391 -27.56 -18.39 7.89
C SER A 391 -27.00 -16.96 8.06
N ASN A 392 -25.75 -16.84 8.49
CA ASN A 392 -25.09 -15.57 8.72
C ASN A 392 -24.49 -15.00 7.43
N VAL A 393 -24.94 -13.80 7.06
CA VAL A 393 -24.49 -13.04 5.89
C VAL A 393 -22.97 -12.86 5.87
N GLU A 394 -22.37 -12.57 7.03
CA GLU A 394 -20.93 -12.33 7.16
C GLU A 394 -20.12 -13.60 6.90
N VAL A 395 -20.65 -14.76 7.29
CA VAL A 395 -20.02 -16.07 7.02
C VAL A 395 -20.10 -16.39 5.53
N ARG A 396 -21.26 -16.16 4.89
CA ARG A 396 -21.42 -16.36 3.45
C ARG A 396 -20.48 -15.44 2.66
N ARG A 397 -20.40 -14.15 3.02
CA ARG A 397 -19.50 -13.18 2.38
C ARG A 397 -18.03 -13.55 2.56
N ALA A 398 -17.63 -13.94 3.77
CA ALA A 398 -16.26 -14.39 4.04
C ALA A 398 -15.91 -15.65 3.24
N ALA A 399 -16.87 -16.57 3.05
CA ALA A 399 -16.71 -17.76 2.23
C ALA A 399 -16.52 -17.39 0.75
N VAL A 400 -17.35 -16.51 0.19
CA VAL A 400 -17.22 -16.00 -1.18
C VAL A 400 -15.84 -15.37 -1.42
N ASN A 401 -15.43 -14.42 -0.56
CA ASN A 401 -14.14 -13.74 -0.68
C ASN A 401 -12.95 -14.69 -0.55
N SER A 402 -13.09 -15.71 0.32
CA SER A 402 -12.04 -16.71 0.49
C SER A 402 -11.92 -17.58 -0.76
N LEU A 403 -13.05 -18.01 -1.34
CA LEU A 403 -13.07 -18.82 -2.56
C LEU A 403 -12.51 -18.06 -3.78
N GLY A 404 -12.84 -16.77 -3.94
CA GLY A 404 -12.25 -15.94 -5.00
C GLY A 404 -10.72 -15.89 -4.92
N ARG A 405 -10.17 -15.66 -3.72
CA ARG A 405 -8.71 -15.63 -3.48
C ARG A 405 -7.99 -16.97 -3.70
N PHE A 406 -8.70 -18.09 -3.65
CA PHE A 406 -8.10 -19.39 -3.93
C PHE A 406 -7.99 -19.67 -5.42
N GLU A 407 -8.71 -18.91 -6.27
CA GLU A 407 -8.81 -19.10 -7.72
C GLU A 407 -9.18 -20.55 -8.14
N ASP A 408 -9.73 -21.33 -7.21
CA ASP A 408 -10.04 -22.74 -7.45
C ASP A 408 -11.38 -22.84 -8.20
N ARG A 409 -11.28 -23.11 -9.51
CA ARG A 409 -12.43 -23.25 -10.42
C ARG A 409 -13.45 -24.30 -9.98
N THR A 410 -13.12 -25.21 -9.07
CA THR A 410 -14.11 -26.14 -8.50
C THR A 410 -15.20 -25.44 -7.68
N ALA A 411 -14.94 -24.21 -7.20
CA ALA A 411 -15.91 -23.39 -6.48
C ALA A 411 -16.81 -22.54 -7.39
N ALA A 412 -16.47 -22.35 -8.67
CA ALA A 412 -17.18 -21.46 -9.58
C ALA A 412 -18.67 -21.82 -9.71
N ALA A 413 -19.01 -23.11 -9.73
CA ALA A 413 -20.40 -23.56 -9.76
C ALA A 413 -21.19 -23.15 -8.52
N ALA A 414 -20.56 -23.20 -7.34
CA ALA A 414 -21.21 -22.79 -6.09
C ALA A 414 -21.32 -21.26 -6.00
N LEU A 415 -20.30 -20.53 -6.46
CA LEU A 415 -20.31 -19.07 -6.51
C LEU A 415 -21.39 -18.54 -7.47
N ARG A 416 -21.62 -19.20 -8.61
CA ARG A 416 -22.74 -18.85 -9.52
C ARG A 416 -24.10 -18.86 -8.83
N GLU A 417 -24.33 -19.79 -7.92
CA GLU A 417 -25.59 -19.82 -7.15
C GLU A 417 -25.65 -18.65 -6.15
N THR A 418 -24.52 -18.21 -5.59
CA THR A 418 -24.46 -17.06 -4.68
C THR A 418 -24.68 -15.70 -5.34
N LEU A 419 -24.64 -15.62 -6.68
CA LEU A 419 -25.11 -14.43 -7.41
C LEU A 419 -26.61 -14.16 -7.17
N ARG A 420 -27.36 -15.12 -6.60
CA ARG A 420 -28.77 -14.97 -6.24
C ARG A 420 -29.00 -14.83 -4.73
N ASP A 421 -27.96 -14.54 -3.96
CA ASP A 421 -28.09 -14.36 -2.51
C ASP A 421 -29.05 -13.23 -2.15
N ALA A 422 -29.73 -13.36 -1.01
CA ALA A 422 -30.64 -12.33 -0.52
C ALA A 422 -29.90 -11.02 -0.19
N ASP A 423 -28.65 -11.13 0.28
CA ASP A 423 -27.83 -10.00 0.64
C ASP A 423 -27.06 -9.42 -0.57
N ALA A 424 -27.10 -8.10 -0.73
CA ALA A 424 -26.50 -7.42 -1.87
C ALA A 424 -24.96 -7.46 -1.82
N GLU A 425 -24.33 -7.39 -0.64
CA GLU A 425 -22.87 -7.46 -0.53
C GLU A 425 -22.38 -8.87 -0.88
N VAL A 426 -23.13 -9.91 -0.52
CA VAL A 426 -22.80 -11.28 -0.92
C VAL A 426 -22.90 -11.46 -2.44
N ARG A 427 -23.96 -10.92 -3.08
CA ARG A 427 -24.08 -10.95 -4.55
C ARG A 427 -22.94 -10.20 -5.24
N LYS A 428 -22.58 -9.01 -4.73
CA LYS A 428 -21.45 -8.20 -5.23
C LYS A 428 -20.14 -8.98 -5.16
N SER A 429 -19.79 -9.49 -3.98
CA SER A 429 -18.57 -10.28 -3.78
C SER A 429 -18.55 -11.56 -4.64
N ALA A 430 -19.71 -12.16 -4.93
CA ALA A 430 -19.78 -13.34 -5.78
C ALA A 430 -19.47 -13.00 -7.24
N ALA A 431 -19.91 -11.84 -7.72
CA ALA A 431 -19.58 -11.35 -9.06
C ALA A 431 -18.08 -11.04 -9.17
N GLU A 432 -17.53 -10.32 -8.20
CA GLU A 432 -16.10 -10.00 -8.10
C GLU A 432 -15.25 -11.29 -8.12
N ALA A 433 -15.57 -12.25 -7.24
CA ALA A 433 -14.84 -13.51 -7.14
C ALA A 433 -14.87 -14.32 -8.46
N LEU A 434 -15.99 -14.32 -9.20
CA LEU A 434 -16.09 -15.02 -10.47
C LEU A 434 -15.31 -14.31 -11.61
N GLY A 435 -15.25 -12.97 -11.56
CA GLY A 435 -14.39 -12.16 -12.43
C GLY A 435 -12.91 -12.43 -12.20
N ASP A 436 -12.47 -12.38 -10.93
CA ASP A 436 -11.09 -12.69 -10.52
C ASP A 436 -10.66 -14.10 -10.96
N MET A 437 -11.58 -15.07 -10.88
CA MET A 437 -11.35 -16.46 -11.30
C MET A 437 -11.28 -16.66 -12.82
N GLN A 438 -11.58 -15.62 -13.60
CA GLN A 438 -11.65 -15.66 -15.06
C GLN A 438 -12.58 -16.78 -15.55
N ASP A 439 -13.74 -16.94 -14.90
CA ASP A 439 -14.72 -17.97 -15.22
C ASP A 439 -15.74 -17.48 -16.26
N ASN A 440 -15.35 -17.53 -17.54
CA ASN A 440 -16.21 -17.12 -18.65
C ASN A 440 -17.57 -17.84 -18.69
N ALA A 441 -17.68 -19.04 -18.10
CA ALA A 441 -18.94 -19.77 -17.97
C ALA A 441 -19.97 -19.08 -17.07
N SER A 442 -19.53 -18.11 -16.25
CA SER A 442 -20.38 -17.30 -15.38
C SER A 442 -20.87 -16.01 -16.03
N ALA A 443 -20.42 -15.68 -17.25
CA ALA A 443 -20.74 -14.40 -17.90
C ALA A 443 -22.26 -14.13 -17.96
N ASP A 444 -23.08 -15.10 -18.37
CA ASP A 444 -24.54 -14.91 -18.43
C ASP A 444 -25.17 -14.71 -17.04
N ALA A 445 -24.61 -15.36 -16.01
CA ALA A 445 -25.10 -15.24 -14.66
C ALA A 445 -24.73 -13.87 -14.05
N ILE A 446 -23.54 -13.36 -14.34
CA ILE A 446 -23.10 -12.01 -13.95
C ILE A 446 -23.90 -10.96 -14.75
N ALA A 447 -24.15 -11.17 -16.04
CA ALA A 447 -24.96 -10.27 -16.86
C ALA A 447 -26.39 -10.09 -16.35
N ALA A 448 -26.96 -11.10 -15.67
CA ALA A 448 -28.25 -10.95 -15.01
C ALA A 448 -28.23 -9.89 -13.89
N LEU A 449 -27.08 -9.67 -13.24
CA LEU A 449 -26.90 -8.67 -12.18
C LEU A 449 -26.86 -7.23 -12.70
N LEU A 450 -26.76 -7.01 -14.01
CA LEU A 450 -26.91 -5.66 -14.60
C LEU A 450 -28.30 -5.05 -14.34
N LYS A 451 -29.26 -5.85 -13.86
CA LYS A 451 -30.61 -5.41 -13.48
C LYS A 451 -30.85 -5.51 -11.96
N ASP A 452 -29.80 -5.70 -11.16
CA ASP A 452 -29.91 -5.82 -9.71
C ASP A 452 -30.48 -4.53 -9.08
N PRO A 453 -31.35 -4.61 -8.06
CA PRO A 453 -31.85 -3.43 -7.37
C PRO A 453 -30.74 -2.59 -6.72
N ASN A 454 -29.65 -3.21 -6.29
CA ASN A 454 -28.53 -2.53 -5.66
C ASN A 454 -27.55 -1.98 -6.70
N VAL A 455 -27.22 -0.68 -6.59
CA VAL A 455 -26.33 0.03 -7.51
C VAL A 455 -24.92 -0.57 -7.53
N GLU A 456 -24.35 -0.89 -6.37
CA GLU A 456 -23.00 -1.44 -6.26
C GLU A 456 -22.90 -2.83 -6.90
N VAL A 457 -23.97 -3.64 -6.82
CA VAL A 457 -24.03 -4.94 -7.49
C VAL A 457 -24.06 -4.77 -9.02
N ARG A 458 -24.82 -3.79 -9.53
CA ARG A 458 -24.84 -3.50 -10.98
C ARG A 458 -23.48 -3.02 -11.49
N ALA A 459 -22.83 -2.13 -10.73
CA ALA A 459 -21.50 -1.62 -11.05
C ALA A 459 -20.46 -2.75 -11.06
N GLN A 460 -20.42 -3.57 -10.00
CA GLN A 460 -19.50 -4.71 -9.92
C GLN A 460 -19.74 -5.72 -11.05
N ALA A 461 -21.00 -5.94 -11.44
CA ALA A 461 -21.30 -6.82 -12.57
C ALA A 461 -20.70 -6.31 -13.89
N ILE A 462 -20.70 -4.99 -14.14
CA ILE A 462 -20.06 -4.41 -15.33
C ILE A 462 -18.55 -4.60 -15.29
N GLU A 463 -17.92 -4.28 -14.15
CA GLU A 463 -16.48 -4.45 -13.95
C GLU A 463 -16.07 -5.91 -14.17
N SER A 464 -16.71 -6.85 -13.47
CA SER A 464 -16.40 -8.28 -13.59
C SER A 464 -16.65 -8.81 -14.99
N LEU A 465 -17.68 -8.34 -15.72
CA LEU A 465 -17.90 -8.73 -17.11
C LEU A 465 -16.83 -8.20 -18.07
N THR A 466 -16.28 -7.02 -17.77
CA THR A 466 -15.22 -6.38 -18.57
C THR A 466 -13.88 -7.06 -18.32
N ASP A 467 -13.64 -7.51 -17.08
CA ASP A 467 -12.42 -8.24 -16.70
C ASP A 467 -12.36 -9.66 -17.26
N LEU A 468 -13.52 -10.27 -17.57
CA LEU A 468 -13.55 -11.59 -18.19
C LEU A 468 -13.04 -11.53 -19.64
N ASP A 469 -12.22 -12.50 -20.03
CA ASP A 469 -11.74 -12.69 -21.40
C ASP A 469 -12.87 -13.17 -22.36
N LEU A 470 -13.90 -12.35 -22.57
CA LEU A 470 -15.07 -12.66 -23.40
C LEU A 470 -14.86 -12.24 -24.85
N VAL A 471 -15.16 -13.17 -25.76
CA VAL A 471 -15.10 -12.90 -27.20
C VAL A 471 -16.32 -12.10 -27.68
N THR A 472 -17.45 -12.22 -26.98
CA THR A 472 -18.71 -11.58 -27.36
C THR A 472 -19.18 -10.63 -26.27
N PRO A 473 -19.67 -9.42 -26.62
CA PRO A 473 -20.19 -8.48 -25.64
C PRO A 473 -21.37 -9.09 -24.86
N PRO A 474 -21.34 -9.07 -23.52
CA PRO A 474 -22.44 -9.55 -22.67
C PRO A 474 -23.77 -8.88 -22.98
N ALA A 475 -24.86 -9.65 -22.89
CA ALA A 475 -26.20 -9.12 -23.03
C ALA A 475 -26.52 -8.12 -21.91
N GLY A 476 -27.19 -7.01 -22.24
CA GLY A 476 -27.63 -6.01 -21.27
C GLY A 476 -26.66 -4.86 -20.99
N LEU A 477 -25.40 -4.91 -21.45
CA LEU A 477 -24.46 -3.79 -21.28
C LEU A 477 -24.94 -2.50 -21.97
N ILE A 478 -25.51 -2.61 -23.17
CA ILE A 478 -26.09 -1.45 -23.88
C ILE A 478 -27.28 -0.86 -23.11
N ASP A 479 -28.05 -1.69 -22.41
CA ASP A 479 -29.17 -1.21 -21.58
C ASP A 479 -28.66 -0.49 -20.34
N ALA A 480 -27.53 -0.92 -19.76
CA ALA A 480 -26.89 -0.28 -18.60
C ALA A 480 -26.38 1.14 -18.90
N LEU A 481 -26.15 1.51 -20.16
CA LEU A 481 -25.91 2.90 -20.57
C LEU A 481 -27.08 3.84 -20.22
N ARG A 482 -28.27 3.31 -19.94
CA ARG A 482 -29.46 4.08 -19.55
C ARG A 482 -29.79 3.95 -18.07
N ASP A 483 -28.86 3.47 -17.25
CA ASP A 483 -29.08 3.29 -15.81
C ASP A 483 -29.39 4.62 -15.11
N VAL A 484 -30.22 4.55 -14.07
CA VAL A 484 -30.57 5.71 -13.24
C VAL A 484 -29.35 6.30 -12.53
N ASN A 485 -28.37 5.47 -12.19
CA ASN A 485 -27.15 5.85 -11.51
C ASN A 485 -26.04 6.20 -12.52
N ALA A 486 -25.38 7.34 -12.30
CA ALA A 486 -24.34 7.83 -13.19
C ALA A 486 -23.09 6.95 -13.21
N GLU A 487 -22.72 6.33 -12.08
CA GLU A 487 -21.57 5.42 -12.01
C GLU A 487 -21.78 4.20 -12.92
N VAL A 488 -22.98 3.62 -12.88
CA VAL A 488 -23.34 2.47 -13.73
C VAL A 488 -23.31 2.86 -15.21
N ARG A 489 -23.80 4.06 -15.57
CA ARG A 489 -23.72 4.56 -16.96
C ARG A 489 -22.26 4.78 -17.41
N HIS A 490 -21.44 5.36 -16.55
CA HIS A 490 -20.01 5.60 -16.79
C HIS A 490 -19.27 4.29 -17.06
N GLN A 491 -19.42 3.31 -16.16
CA GLN A 491 -18.80 1.98 -16.31
C GLN A 491 -19.32 1.24 -17.54
N ALA A 492 -20.63 1.32 -17.81
CA ALA A 492 -21.21 0.71 -19.00
C ALA A 492 -20.64 1.31 -20.29
N ALA A 493 -20.37 2.62 -20.32
CA ALA A 493 -19.74 3.28 -21.47
C ALA A 493 -18.33 2.73 -21.72
N HIS A 494 -17.49 2.65 -20.69
CA HIS A 494 -16.18 2.02 -20.79
C HIS A 494 -16.27 0.56 -21.25
N ALA A 495 -17.16 -0.23 -20.67
CA ALA A 495 -17.30 -1.64 -21.01
C ALA A 495 -17.70 -1.85 -22.49
N VAL A 496 -18.68 -1.10 -23.01
CA VAL A 496 -19.06 -1.23 -24.43
C VAL A 496 -17.97 -0.73 -25.39
N GLY A 497 -17.16 0.24 -24.95
CA GLY A 497 -15.96 0.69 -25.67
C GLY A 497 -14.90 -0.41 -25.76
N HIS A 498 -14.61 -1.04 -24.61
CA HIS A 498 -13.67 -2.16 -24.50
C HIS A 498 -14.03 -3.34 -25.41
N PHE A 499 -15.33 -3.67 -25.50
CA PHE A 499 -15.85 -4.70 -26.39
C PHE A 499 -15.99 -4.25 -27.86
N GLU A 500 -15.68 -2.99 -28.16
CA GLU A 500 -15.84 -2.36 -29.48
C GLU A 500 -17.25 -2.59 -30.08
N ASP A 501 -18.29 -2.61 -29.23
CA ASP A 501 -19.64 -2.97 -29.66
C ASP A 501 -20.32 -1.83 -30.43
N ALA A 502 -20.19 -1.87 -31.75
CA ALA A 502 -20.82 -0.94 -32.68
C ALA A 502 -22.34 -0.73 -32.47
N ARG A 503 -23.05 -1.69 -31.88
CA ARG A 503 -24.49 -1.57 -31.59
C ARG A 503 -24.77 -0.54 -30.49
N ALA A 504 -23.77 -0.20 -29.67
CA ALA A 504 -23.86 0.77 -28.59
C ALA A 504 -23.83 2.23 -29.07
N VAL A 505 -23.37 2.50 -30.30
CA VAL A 505 -23.17 3.86 -30.84
C VAL A 505 -24.43 4.76 -30.69
N PRO A 506 -25.66 4.32 -30.99
CA PRO A 506 -26.84 5.16 -30.78
C PRO A 506 -27.10 5.52 -29.32
N ALA A 507 -26.78 4.62 -28.37
CA ALA A 507 -26.93 4.87 -26.94
C ALA A 507 -25.82 5.80 -26.42
N LEU A 508 -24.57 5.59 -26.84
CA LEU A 508 -23.44 6.46 -26.51
C LEU A 508 -23.64 7.89 -27.01
N LYS A 509 -24.23 8.08 -28.20
CA LYS A 509 -24.61 9.40 -28.72
C LYS A 509 -25.51 10.18 -27.76
N LEU A 510 -26.41 9.51 -27.04
CA LEU A 510 -27.28 10.16 -26.05
C LEU A 510 -26.51 10.56 -24.79
N LEU A 511 -25.46 9.82 -24.43
CA LEU A 511 -24.62 10.11 -23.27
C LEU A 511 -23.67 11.29 -23.48
N LEU A 512 -23.47 11.76 -24.71
CA LEU A 512 -22.73 13.00 -24.98
C LEU A 512 -23.39 14.25 -24.35
N ASP A 513 -24.68 14.17 -24.04
CA ASP A 513 -25.46 15.20 -23.35
C ASP A 513 -25.86 14.78 -21.91
N ASP A 514 -25.22 13.74 -21.34
CA ASP A 514 -25.51 13.28 -19.97
C ASP A 514 -25.31 14.41 -18.95
N PRO A 515 -26.12 14.53 -17.87
CA PRO A 515 -25.90 15.55 -16.84
C PRO A 515 -24.53 15.47 -16.16
N VAL A 516 -23.94 14.27 -16.05
CA VAL A 516 -22.66 14.05 -15.35
C VAL A 516 -21.50 14.12 -16.34
N ALA A 517 -20.50 14.96 -16.02
CA ALA A 517 -19.37 15.22 -16.91
C ALA A 517 -18.56 13.95 -17.23
N ASP A 518 -18.31 13.13 -16.21
CA ASP A 518 -17.50 11.92 -16.34
C ASP A 518 -18.19 10.90 -17.27
N VAL A 519 -19.53 10.82 -17.24
CA VAL A 519 -20.31 9.97 -18.18
C VAL A 519 -20.19 10.48 -19.62
N ARG A 520 -20.19 11.80 -19.83
CA ARG A 520 -20.01 12.37 -21.17
C ARG A 520 -18.61 12.07 -21.73
N GLU A 521 -17.60 12.16 -20.88
CA GLU A 521 -16.20 11.85 -21.21
C GLU A 521 -16.03 10.38 -21.60
N ALA A 522 -16.52 9.46 -20.75
CA ALA A 522 -16.52 8.02 -21.02
C ALA A 522 -17.26 7.67 -22.32
N ALA A 523 -18.35 8.38 -22.65
CA ALA A 523 -19.07 8.18 -23.91
C ALA A 523 -18.23 8.54 -25.14
N VAL A 524 -17.44 9.63 -25.08
CA VAL A 524 -16.52 10.02 -26.17
C VAL A 524 -15.41 8.99 -26.33
N GLU A 525 -14.82 8.54 -25.22
CA GLU A 525 -13.77 7.52 -25.23
C GLU A 525 -14.27 6.20 -25.81
N ALA A 526 -15.43 5.72 -25.37
CA ALA A 526 -16.04 4.50 -25.90
C ALA A 526 -16.34 4.58 -27.40
N LEU A 527 -16.82 5.73 -27.89
CA LEU A 527 -17.00 5.96 -29.32
C LEU A 527 -15.65 5.92 -30.07
N ALA A 528 -14.57 6.41 -29.45
CA ALA A 528 -13.23 6.39 -30.02
C ALA A 528 -12.61 4.98 -30.03
N GLU A 529 -13.00 4.10 -29.11
CA GLU A 529 -12.58 2.69 -29.09
C GLU A 529 -13.32 1.86 -30.16
N ILE A 530 -14.62 2.10 -30.37
CA ILE A 530 -15.43 1.39 -31.38
C ILE A 530 -14.96 1.64 -32.82
N ARG A 531 -14.46 2.85 -33.13
CA ARG A 531 -13.80 3.23 -34.41
C ARG A 531 -14.57 2.97 -35.71
N ASN A 532 -15.88 2.74 -35.65
CA ASN A 532 -16.68 2.62 -36.86
C ASN A 532 -17.10 4.01 -37.40
N GLU A 533 -17.55 4.05 -38.65
CA GLU A 533 -17.96 5.29 -39.33
C GLU A 533 -19.00 6.08 -38.52
N ALA A 534 -20.01 5.38 -37.98
CA ALA A 534 -21.08 6.00 -37.19
C ALA A 534 -20.59 6.60 -35.85
N ALA A 535 -19.53 6.04 -35.26
CA ALA A 535 -18.89 6.52 -34.04
C ALA A 535 -17.99 7.73 -34.32
N ILE A 536 -17.23 7.70 -35.43
CA ILE A 536 -16.44 8.85 -35.88
C ILE A 536 -17.36 10.04 -36.18
N GLU A 537 -18.49 9.83 -36.86
CA GLU A 537 -19.50 10.88 -37.07
C GLU A 537 -20.05 11.44 -35.73
N ALA A 538 -20.22 10.58 -34.73
CA ALA A 538 -20.65 11.00 -33.40
C ALA A 538 -19.63 11.95 -32.75
N ILE A 539 -18.34 11.58 -32.81
CA ILE A 539 -17.24 12.36 -32.24
C ILE A 539 -17.07 13.69 -32.99
N ILE A 540 -17.19 13.71 -34.32
CA ILE A 540 -17.20 14.95 -35.12
C ILE A 540 -18.35 15.86 -34.67
N GLY A 541 -19.53 15.31 -34.39
CA GLY A 541 -20.65 16.05 -33.79
C GLY A 541 -20.30 16.63 -32.42
N ALA A 542 -19.62 15.85 -31.57
CA ALA A 542 -19.23 16.22 -30.21
C ALA A 542 -18.25 17.41 -30.15
N LEU A 543 -17.48 17.68 -31.21
CA LEU A 543 -16.67 18.91 -31.35
C LEU A 543 -17.49 20.20 -31.23
N LYS A 544 -18.79 20.14 -31.50
CA LYS A 544 -19.72 21.29 -31.39
C LYS A 544 -20.44 21.34 -30.04
N SER A 545 -20.10 20.46 -29.10
CA SER A 545 -20.73 20.42 -27.77
C SER A 545 -20.55 21.74 -27.03
N LYS A 546 -21.55 22.11 -26.23
CA LYS A 546 -21.47 23.28 -25.34
C LYS A 546 -20.45 23.05 -24.22
N ASP A 547 -20.24 21.80 -23.82
CA ASP A 547 -19.28 21.44 -22.79
C ASP A 547 -17.83 21.47 -23.32
N PRO A 548 -16.95 22.31 -22.75
CA PRO A 548 -15.53 22.33 -23.12
C PRO A 548 -14.82 20.98 -22.98
N LYS A 549 -15.17 20.18 -21.96
CA LYS A 549 -14.53 18.87 -21.74
C LYS A 549 -14.85 17.90 -22.87
N VAL A 550 -16.12 17.83 -23.27
CA VAL A 550 -16.56 16.99 -24.40
C VAL A 550 -15.89 17.42 -25.71
N ARG A 551 -15.76 18.73 -25.95
CA ARG A 551 -15.04 19.22 -27.15
C ARG A 551 -13.56 18.83 -27.12
N GLN A 552 -12.91 18.93 -25.96
CA GLN A 552 -11.51 18.54 -25.80
C GLN A 552 -11.35 17.03 -26.03
N ALA A 553 -12.13 16.19 -25.36
CA ALA A 553 -12.10 14.75 -25.51
C ALA A 553 -12.35 14.34 -26.98
N ALA A 554 -13.29 14.99 -27.66
CA ALA A 554 -13.58 14.71 -29.07
C ALA A 554 -12.40 15.09 -30.00
N ALA A 555 -11.72 16.21 -29.72
CA ALA A 555 -10.53 16.61 -30.48
C ALA A 555 -9.35 15.66 -30.23
N GLU A 556 -9.15 15.22 -28.99
CA GLU A 556 -8.12 14.24 -28.64
C GLU A 556 -8.40 12.87 -29.26
N ALA A 557 -9.65 12.41 -29.24
CA ALA A 557 -10.07 11.17 -29.88
C ALA A 557 -9.81 11.16 -31.39
N LEU A 558 -10.15 12.25 -32.09
CA LEU A 558 -9.87 12.41 -33.52
C LEU A 558 -8.38 12.63 -33.84
N GLY A 559 -7.56 13.04 -32.86
CA GLY A 559 -6.12 13.16 -33.04
C GLY A 559 -5.37 11.83 -32.93
N LYS A 560 -5.97 10.81 -32.31
CA LYS A 560 -5.40 9.47 -32.14
C LYS A 560 -5.71 8.54 -33.34
N HIS A 561 -6.58 8.95 -34.25
CA HIS A 561 -7.06 8.20 -35.41
C HIS A 561 -6.87 9.00 -36.69
#